data_AF-A0A7S1D7X3-F1
#
_entry.id   AF-A0A7S1D7X3-F1
#
_cell.length_a   1.000
_cell.length_b   1.000
_cell.length_c   1.000
_cell.angle_alpha   90.00
_cell.angle_beta   90.00
_cell.angle_gamma   90.00
#
_symmetry.space_group_name_H-M   'P 1'
#
loop_
_entity.id
_entity.type
_entity.pdbx_description
1 polymer ?
#
loop_
_entity_poly.entity_id
_entity_poly.type
_entity_poly.pdbx_seq_one_letter_code
_entity_poly.pdbx_strand_id
1 'polypeptide(L)'
;GPVMAELFMKDGGTCRGAGGSMHIFDKETYFQGGWALVGEQLPYACGAAKSILLDRAMGLSDDENIEKQDVPPPADDDRISVVFVGEGGAQNGRMAELLNSASKDNLPLLVIVIDNGRAINTFTPDIAQNSNVYEAGKHYGVPGL
;
A
#
# COMPACT_ATOMS: atom_id res chain seq x y z
N GLY A 1 12.65 20.24 8.88
CA GLY A 1 12.15 19.56 7.66
C GLY A 1 10.69 19.20 7.85
N PRO A 2 9.93 18.97 6.76
CA PRO A 2 8.49 18.72 6.79
C PRO A 2 8.08 17.57 7.72
N VAL A 3 8.84 16.47 7.73
CA VAL A 3 8.60 15.34 8.64
C VAL A 3 8.64 15.76 10.10
N MET A 4 9.70 16.45 10.52
CA MET A 4 9.80 16.93 11.92
C MET A 4 8.68 17.91 12.27
N ALA A 5 8.27 18.77 11.33
CA ALA A 5 7.15 19.68 11.54
C ALA A 5 5.83 18.91 11.74
N GLU A 6 5.61 17.83 11.01
CA GLU A 6 4.45 16.95 11.16
C GLU A 6 4.41 16.28 12.55
N LEU A 7 5.54 15.71 12.99
CA LEU A 7 5.67 15.08 14.32
C LEU A 7 5.34 16.05 15.47
N PHE A 8 5.64 17.34 15.30
CA PHE A 8 5.42 18.40 16.29
C PHE A 8 4.14 19.21 16.07
N MET A 9 3.22 18.72 15.23
CA MET A 9 1.93 19.37 14.93
C MET A 9 2.09 20.84 14.48
N LYS A 10 3.05 21.09 13.59
CA LYS A 10 3.30 22.41 13.02
C LYS A 10 2.71 22.51 11.61
N ASP A 11 2.25 23.70 11.24
CA ASP A 11 1.63 23.98 9.93
C ASP A 11 2.55 23.69 8.73
N GLY A 12 3.88 23.72 8.94
CA GLY A 12 4.87 23.32 7.93
C GLY A 12 5.10 21.80 7.78
N GLY A 13 4.27 20.97 8.41
CA GLY A 13 4.26 19.51 8.25
C GLY A 13 3.67 19.07 6.92
N THR A 14 3.92 17.84 6.49
CA THR A 14 3.43 17.32 5.20
C THR A 14 1.89 17.24 5.13
N CYS A 15 1.24 17.09 6.28
CA CYS A 15 -0.21 17.12 6.47
C CYS A 15 -0.63 18.34 7.30
N ARG A 16 0.19 19.41 7.34
CA ARG A 16 0.00 20.61 8.16
C ARG A 16 -0.17 20.32 9.67
N GLY A 17 0.47 19.24 10.15
CA GLY A 17 0.44 18.84 11.55
C GLY A 17 -0.80 18.04 11.95
N ALA A 18 -1.68 17.67 11.01
CA ALA A 18 -2.89 16.89 11.29
C ALA A 18 -2.63 15.38 11.39
N GLY A 19 -1.54 14.89 10.80
CA GLY A 19 -1.18 13.48 10.77
C GLY A 19 -0.30 13.03 11.94
N GLY A 20 0.41 13.97 12.59
CA GLY A 20 1.14 13.69 13.81
C GLY A 20 2.26 12.65 13.64
N SER A 21 2.48 11.82 14.65
CA SER A 21 3.69 10.99 14.70
C SER A 21 3.70 9.76 13.78
N MET A 22 2.53 9.36 13.27
CA MET A 22 2.34 8.09 12.54
C MET A 22 1.67 8.28 11.17
N HIS A 23 1.15 9.47 10.85
CA HIS A 23 0.39 9.70 9.63
C HIS A 23 1.04 10.72 8.69
N ILE A 24 2.13 10.30 8.05
CA ILE A 24 2.86 11.11 7.07
C ILE A 24 2.37 10.79 5.67
N PHE A 25 1.87 11.79 4.97
CA PHE A 25 1.47 11.71 3.56
C PHE A 25 2.31 12.70 2.75
N ASP A 26 2.68 12.35 1.52
CA ASP A 26 3.29 13.28 0.58
C ASP A 26 2.89 12.94 -0.87
N LYS A 27 2.30 13.92 -1.55
CA LYS A 27 1.80 13.77 -2.93
C LYS A 27 2.97 13.70 -3.93
N GLU A 28 3.98 14.55 -3.74
CA GLU A 28 5.06 14.74 -4.72
C GLU A 28 5.94 13.48 -4.85
N THR A 29 6.13 12.75 -3.75
CA THR A 29 6.88 11.49 -3.73
C THR A 29 6.00 10.25 -3.85
N TYR A 30 4.71 10.40 -4.19
CA TYR A 30 3.73 9.29 -4.26
C TYR A 30 3.61 8.49 -2.96
N PHE A 31 3.87 9.14 -1.82
CA PHE A 31 3.84 8.50 -0.51
C PHE A 31 2.48 8.67 0.16
N GLN A 32 1.60 7.69 -0.06
CA GLN A 32 0.28 7.63 0.57
C GLN A 32 0.31 7.09 2.02
N GLY A 33 1.43 7.26 2.73
CA GLY A 33 1.62 6.72 4.08
C GLY A 33 0.64 7.32 5.09
N GLY A 34 0.47 6.61 6.22
CA GLY A 34 -0.24 7.16 7.37
C GLY A 34 -1.67 6.69 7.59
N TRP A 35 -1.86 5.40 7.80
CA TRP A 35 -3.17 4.79 8.04
C TRP A 35 -3.41 4.55 9.53
N ALA A 36 -4.59 4.90 10.04
CA ALA A 36 -4.94 4.72 11.44
C ALA A 36 -5.35 3.28 11.76
N LEU A 37 -5.92 2.58 10.79
CA LEU A 37 -6.42 1.24 10.97
C LEU A 37 -5.49 0.21 10.33
N VAL A 38 -5.21 -0.85 11.07
CA VAL A 38 -4.35 -1.93 10.60
C VAL A 38 -5.00 -2.62 9.39
N GLY A 39 -4.25 -2.69 8.28
CA GLY A 39 -4.69 -3.31 7.03
C GLY A 39 -5.64 -2.44 6.20
N GLU A 40 -5.88 -1.19 6.59
CA GLU A 40 -6.68 -0.23 5.81
C GLU A 40 -6.04 0.11 4.46
N GLN A 41 -4.72 0.19 4.41
CA GLN A 41 -3.95 0.53 3.21
C GLN A 41 -4.06 -0.48 2.07
N LEU A 42 -4.43 -1.74 2.38
CA LEU A 42 -4.48 -2.84 1.42
C LEU A 42 -5.41 -2.53 0.23
N PRO A 43 -6.73 -2.27 0.43
CA PRO A 43 -7.62 -1.93 -0.68
C PRO A 43 -7.19 -0.67 -1.46
N TYR A 44 -6.62 0.33 -0.80
CA TYR A 44 -6.11 1.53 -1.50
C TYR A 44 -4.94 1.20 -2.42
N ALA A 45 -4.01 0.37 -1.96
CA ALA A 45 -2.90 -0.09 -2.80
C ALA A 45 -3.38 -0.92 -3.99
N CYS A 46 -4.38 -1.77 -3.80
CA CYS A 46 -5.03 -2.53 -4.87
C CYS A 46 -5.69 -1.59 -5.89
N GLY A 47 -6.40 -0.56 -5.42
CA GLY A 47 -7.01 0.47 -6.26
C GLY A 47 -5.97 1.26 -7.07
N ALA A 48 -4.87 1.67 -6.44
CA ALA A 48 -3.76 2.34 -7.12
C ALA A 48 -3.13 1.45 -8.20
N ALA A 49 -2.90 0.17 -7.92
CA ALA A 49 -2.40 -0.80 -8.90
C ALA A 49 -3.38 -0.98 -10.07
N LYS A 50 -4.68 -1.02 -9.79
CA LYS A 50 -5.73 -1.10 -10.80
C LYS A 50 -5.74 0.15 -11.68
N SER A 51 -5.56 1.34 -11.10
CA SER A 51 -5.45 2.58 -11.86
C SER A 51 -4.28 2.52 -12.84
N ILE A 52 -3.10 2.11 -12.38
CA ILE A 52 -1.92 1.95 -13.25
C ILE A 52 -2.22 0.99 -14.41
N LEU A 53 -2.87 -0.15 -14.14
CA LEU A 53 -3.25 -1.10 -15.18
C LEU A 53 -4.23 -0.48 -16.19
N LEU A 54 -5.21 0.29 -15.71
CA LEU A 54 -6.19 0.96 -16.57
C LEU A 54 -5.55 2.04 -17.43
N ASP A 55 -4.62 2.82 -16.88
CA ASP A 55 -3.89 3.84 -17.64
C ASP A 55 -3.17 3.21 -18.84
N ARG A 56 -2.49 2.09 -18.59
CA ARG A 56 -1.79 1.30 -19.62
C ARG A 56 -2.74 0.76 -20.69
N ALA A 57 -3.92 0.30 -20.27
CA ALA A 57 -4.90 -0.28 -21.18
C ALA A 57 -5.63 0.77 -22.03
N MET A 58 -5.89 1.95 -21.46
CA MET A 58 -6.63 3.04 -22.12
C MET A 58 -5.71 3.99 -22.89
N GLY A 59 -4.41 3.99 -22.58
CA GLY A 59 -3.48 4.98 -23.13
C GLY A 59 -3.78 6.39 -22.64
N LEU A 60 -4.37 6.51 -21.44
CA LEU A 60 -4.72 7.77 -20.78
C LEU A 60 -4.19 7.72 -19.34
N SER A 61 -3.52 8.76 -18.89
CA SER A 61 -3.00 8.93 -17.54
C SER A 61 -3.18 10.38 -17.09
N ASP A 62 -2.94 10.62 -15.81
CA ASP A 62 -2.89 11.96 -15.25
C ASP A 62 -1.56 12.64 -15.60
N ASP A 63 -1.54 13.96 -15.52
CA ASP A 63 -0.31 14.72 -15.76
C ASP A 63 0.72 14.53 -14.61
N GLU A 64 1.91 15.10 -14.77
CA GLU A 64 2.96 15.07 -13.74
C GLU A 64 2.56 15.71 -12.40
N ASN A 65 1.48 16.51 -12.40
CA ASN A 65 0.91 17.13 -11.22
C ASN A 65 -0.21 16.27 -10.59
N ILE A 66 -0.49 15.07 -11.12
CA ILE A 66 -1.60 14.20 -10.70
C ILE A 66 -2.93 14.97 -10.80
N GLU A 67 -3.07 15.77 -11.86
CA GLU A 67 -4.33 16.38 -12.28
C GLU A 67 -4.88 15.60 -13.47
N LYS A 68 -6.19 15.35 -13.43
CA LYS A 68 -6.87 14.59 -14.46
C LYS A 68 -6.94 15.37 -15.76
N GLN A 69 -6.09 15.00 -16.72
CA GLN A 69 -5.98 15.68 -18.01
C GLN A 69 -6.06 14.72 -19.22
N ASP A 70 -6.25 13.42 -18.97
CA ASP A 70 -6.39 12.38 -20.01
C ASP A 70 -5.23 12.42 -21.04
N VAL A 71 -3.99 12.56 -20.55
CA VAL A 71 -2.77 12.61 -21.38
C VAL A 71 -2.23 11.19 -21.64
N PRO A 72 -1.48 10.93 -22.72
CA PRO A 72 -0.87 9.62 -22.91
C PRO A 72 0.07 9.25 -21.73
N PRO A 73 0.03 7.99 -21.23
CA PRO A 73 0.97 7.54 -20.21
C PRO A 73 2.41 7.61 -20.74
N PRO A 74 3.41 7.70 -19.84
CA PRO A 74 4.82 7.59 -20.22
C PRO A 74 5.07 6.33 -21.07
N ALA A 75 5.90 6.46 -22.11
CA ALA A 75 6.18 5.35 -23.04
C ALA A 75 6.86 4.15 -22.35
N ASP A 76 7.50 4.39 -21.21
CA ASP A 76 8.22 3.46 -20.36
C ASP A 76 7.59 3.33 -18.96
N ASP A 77 6.25 3.36 -18.87
CA ASP A 77 5.53 3.22 -17.60
C ASP A 77 5.85 1.91 -16.85
N ASP A 78 6.73 2.01 -15.86
CA ASP A 78 7.17 0.95 -14.95
C ASP A 78 6.51 1.02 -13.56
N ARG A 79 5.50 1.88 -13.41
CA ARG A 79 4.86 2.14 -12.12
C ARG A 79 4.30 0.86 -11.50
N ILE A 80 4.50 0.71 -10.19
CA ILE A 80 3.86 -0.32 -9.38
C ILE A 80 3.31 0.32 -8.10
N SER A 81 2.26 -0.28 -7.56
CA SER A 81 1.79 0.04 -6.22
C SER A 81 2.55 -0.82 -5.20
N VAL A 82 3.09 -0.21 -4.15
CA VAL A 82 3.78 -0.94 -3.08
C VAL A 82 3.04 -0.70 -1.78
N VAL A 83 2.73 -1.77 -1.05
CA VAL A 83 2.05 -1.69 0.24
C VAL A 83 2.81 -2.43 1.31
N PHE A 84 3.06 -1.74 2.42
CA PHE A 84 3.68 -2.29 3.61
C PHE A 84 2.61 -2.68 4.62
N VAL A 85 2.75 -3.85 5.23
CA VAL A 85 1.86 -4.32 6.31
C VAL A 85 2.65 -5.17 7.30
N GLY A 86 2.35 -5.09 8.59
CA GLY A 86 2.94 -6.02 9.57
C GLY A 86 2.35 -7.43 9.43
N GLU A 87 3.01 -8.45 9.97
CA GLU A 87 2.55 -9.84 9.92
C GLU A 87 1.16 -10.03 10.55
N GLY A 88 0.87 -9.39 11.68
CA GLY A 88 -0.47 -9.41 12.28
C GLY A 88 -1.51 -8.67 11.44
N GLY A 89 -1.10 -7.62 10.71
CA GLY A 89 -1.98 -6.92 9.78
C GLY A 89 -2.29 -7.74 8.53
N ALA A 90 -1.35 -8.59 8.08
CA ALA A 90 -1.54 -9.51 6.98
C ALA A 90 -2.57 -10.62 7.29
N GLN A 91 -2.88 -10.87 8.57
CA GLN A 91 -3.95 -11.80 8.98
C GLN A 91 -5.36 -11.21 8.83
N ASN A 92 -5.48 -9.92 8.46
CA ASN A 92 -6.77 -9.29 8.22
C ASN A 92 -7.42 -9.86 6.93
N GLY A 93 -8.74 -10.04 6.91
CA GLY A 93 -9.48 -10.53 5.74
C GLY A 93 -9.27 -9.69 4.47
N ARG A 94 -8.94 -8.40 4.61
CA ARG A 94 -8.57 -7.52 3.49
C ARG A 94 -7.35 -8.01 2.71
N MET A 95 -6.43 -8.74 3.34
CA MET A 95 -5.29 -9.34 2.65
C MET A 95 -5.75 -10.42 1.67
N ALA A 96 -6.66 -11.29 2.10
CA ALA A 96 -7.23 -12.33 1.25
C ALA A 96 -8.02 -11.73 0.07
N GLU A 97 -8.81 -10.69 0.33
CA GLU A 97 -9.54 -9.94 -0.70
C GLU A 97 -8.57 -9.31 -1.72
N LEU A 98 -7.52 -8.62 -1.22
CA LEU A 98 -6.49 -8.01 -2.05
C LEU A 98 -5.79 -9.04 -2.93
N LEU A 99 -5.33 -10.16 -2.37
CA LEU A 99 -4.62 -11.20 -3.12
C LEU A 99 -5.49 -11.81 -4.21
N ASN A 100 -6.77 -12.04 -3.93
CA ASN A 100 -7.72 -12.53 -4.91
C ASN A 100 -7.93 -11.54 -6.07
N SER A 101 -8.21 -10.27 -5.76
CA SER A 101 -8.41 -9.23 -6.77
C SER A 101 -7.14 -8.96 -7.58
N ALA A 102 -5.98 -8.90 -6.92
CA ALA A 102 -4.70 -8.65 -7.56
C ALA A 102 -4.30 -9.78 -8.50
N SER A 103 -4.49 -11.04 -8.08
CA SER A 103 -4.23 -12.20 -8.93
C SER A 103 -5.16 -12.25 -10.14
N LYS A 104 -6.46 -11.98 -9.95
CA LYS A 104 -7.46 -12.06 -11.02
C LYS A 104 -7.14 -11.15 -12.21
N ASP A 105 -6.68 -9.94 -11.92
CA ASP A 105 -6.41 -8.91 -12.92
C ASP A 105 -4.91 -8.76 -13.26
N ASN A 106 -4.05 -9.58 -12.64
CA ASN A 106 -2.60 -9.49 -12.74
C ASN A 106 -2.08 -8.05 -12.46
N LEU A 107 -2.48 -7.51 -11.31
CA LEU A 107 -2.19 -6.11 -10.96
C LEU A 107 -0.69 -5.87 -10.72
N PRO A 108 -0.16 -4.67 -11.10
CA PRO A 108 1.19 -4.24 -10.77
C PRO A 108 1.29 -3.85 -9.28
N LEU A 109 1.23 -4.85 -8.39
CA LEU A 109 1.15 -4.68 -6.95
C LEU A 109 2.22 -5.51 -6.25
N LEU A 110 2.99 -4.87 -5.35
CA LEU A 110 3.94 -5.51 -4.45
C LEU A 110 3.46 -5.35 -3.01
N VAL A 111 3.23 -6.48 -2.33
CA VAL A 111 2.91 -6.50 -0.90
C VAL A 111 4.17 -6.86 -0.13
N ILE A 112 4.60 -5.98 0.79
CA ILE A 112 5.72 -6.20 1.68
C ILE A 112 5.18 -6.45 3.07
N VAL A 113 5.29 -7.70 3.52
CA VAL A 113 4.94 -8.09 4.88
C VAL A 113 6.18 -7.95 5.77
N ILE A 114 6.10 -7.05 6.76
CA ILE A 114 7.14 -6.86 7.77
C ILE A 114 6.83 -7.83 8.91
N ASP A 115 7.53 -8.95 8.94
CA ASP A 115 7.42 -9.93 10.01
C ASP A 115 8.47 -9.68 11.09
N ASN A 116 8.02 -9.13 12.23
CA ASN A 116 8.85 -8.97 13.43
C ASN A 116 8.49 -9.98 14.54
N GLY A 117 7.64 -10.96 14.23
CA GLY A 117 7.17 -12.02 15.12
C GLY A 117 6.02 -11.65 16.06
N ARG A 118 5.53 -10.40 16.07
CA ARG A 118 4.45 -9.98 16.99
C ARG A 118 3.63 -8.77 16.53
N ALA A 119 2.33 -8.84 16.84
CA ALA A 119 1.43 -7.71 16.78
C ALA A 119 1.19 -7.14 18.18
N ILE A 120 1.86 -6.03 18.51
CA ILE A 120 1.83 -5.38 19.83
C ILE A 120 2.35 -6.30 20.95
N ASN A 121 1.46 -7.07 21.58
CA ASN A 121 1.78 -8.02 22.66
C ASN A 121 1.46 -9.48 22.27
N THR A 122 0.94 -9.68 21.06
CA THR A 122 0.48 -10.99 20.58
C THR A 122 1.53 -11.58 19.66
N PHE A 123 2.05 -12.76 19.99
CA PHE A 123 2.93 -13.50 19.09
C PHE A 123 2.12 -14.19 18.01
N THR A 124 2.54 -14.06 16.76
CA THR A 124 1.82 -14.61 15.61
C THR A 124 1.62 -16.13 15.70
N PRO A 125 2.62 -16.94 16.12
CA PRO A 125 2.45 -18.39 16.26
C PRO A 125 1.39 -18.82 17.28
N ASP A 126 1.05 -17.95 18.25
CA ASP A 126 0.09 -18.28 19.30
C ASP A 126 -1.37 -18.16 18.81
N ILE A 127 -1.61 -17.40 17.74
CA ILE A 127 -2.96 -17.03 17.28
C ILE A 127 -3.23 -17.34 15.81
N ALA A 128 -2.20 -17.42 14.97
CA ALA A 128 -2.34 -17.66 13.54
C ALA A 128 -1.87 -19.07 13.18
N GLN A 129 -2.76 -19.84 12.55
CA GLN A 129 -2.41 -21.15 12.01
C GLN A 129 -1.35 -21.07 10.92
N ASN A 130 -1.36 -19.99 10.13
CA ASN A 130 -0.35 -19.71 9.13
C ASN A 130 0.69 -18.71 9.69
N SER A 131 1.81 -19.24 10.16
CA SER A 131 2.95 -18.42 10.60
C SER A 131 3.88 -18.02 9.44
N ASN A 132 3.82 -18.72 8.30
CA ASN A 132 4.61 -18.41 7.12
C ASN A 132 3.86 -17.43 6.22
N VAL A 133 3.99 -16.13 6.49
CA VAL A 133 3.25 -15.07 5.78
C VAL A 133 3.49 -15.06 4.27
N TYR A 134 4.68 -15.47 3.80
CA TYR A 134 4.99 -15.57 2.37
C TYR A 134 4.16 -16.66 1.65
N GLU A 135 3.63 -17.66 2.38
CA GLU A 135 2.78 -18.70 1.81
C GLU A 135 1.32 -18.27 1.68
N ALA A 136 0.92 -17.12 2.25
CA ALA A 136 -0.46 -16.64 2.23
C ALA A 136 -1.01 -16.45 0.80
N GLY A 137 -0.14 -16.10 -0.16
CA GLY A 137 -0.50 -15.93 -1.57
C GLY A 137 -0.74 -17.24 -2.33
N LYS A 138 -0.31 -18.39 -1.80
CA LYS A 138 -0.27 -19.67 -2.53
C LYS A 138 -1.63 -20.10 -3.06
N HIS A 139 -2.69 -19.92 -2.28
CA HIS A 139 -4.06 -20.28 -2.70
C HIS A 139 -4.54 -19.44 -3.90
N TYR A 140 -4.11 -18.19 -3.97
CA TYR A 140 -4.49 -17.25 -5.02
C TYR A 140 -3.55 -17.29 -6.23
N GLY A 141 -2.51 -18.14 -6.22
CA GLY A 141 -1.48 -18.14 -7.25
C GLY A 141 -0.55 -16.92 -7.20
N VAL A 142 -0.53 -16.18 -6.09
CA VAL A 142 0.38 -15.06 -5.88
C VAL A 142 1.69 -15.60 -5.32
N PRO A 143 2.84 -15.41 -6.00
CA PRO A 143 4.13 -15.84 -5.50
C PRO A 143 4.52 -15.03 -4.27
N GLY A 144 5.08 -15.70 -3.26
CA GLY A 144 5.67 -15.09 -2.09
C GLY A 144 7.08 -15.62 -1.86
N LEU A 145 7.92 -14.76 -1.28
CA LEU A 145 9.34 -14.98 -1.03
C LEU A 145 9.73 -14.47 0.36
#